data_AF-A0A8J6XI81-F1
#
_entry.id   AF-A0A8J6XI81-F1
#
_cell.length_a   1.000
_cell.length_b   1.000
_cell.length_c   1.000
_cell.angle_alpha   90.00
_cell.angle_beta   90.00
_cell.angle_gamma   90.00
#
_symmetry.space_group_name_H-M   'P 1'
#
loop_
_entity.id
_entity.type
_entity.pdbx_description
1 polymer ?
#
loop_
_entity_poly.entity_id
_entity_poly.type
_entity_poly.pdbx_seq_one_letter_code
_entity_poly.pdbx_strand_id
1 'polypeptide(L)' 'MKAYEFPAKVTQEGRLELPESLLKHLLGNQQARVIILVNEPTDTEEEAAWRHLAAEQFFADYSDADAI' A
#
# COMPACT_ATOMS: atom_id res chain seq x y z
N MET A 1 -10.53 14.21 -9.06
CA MET A 1 -10.88 13.05 -8.18
C MET A 1 -10.31 13.36 -6.81
N LYS A 2 -11.07 13.15 -5.73
CA LYS A 2 -10.59 13.39 -4.35
C LYS A 2 -10.35 12.04 -3.69
N ALA A 3 -9.18 11.84 -3.10
CA ALA A 3 -8.82 10.63 -2.38
C ALA A 3 -9.02 10.85 -0.87
N TYR A 4 -9.39 9.77 -0.18
CA TYR A 4 -9.50 9.73 1.27
C TYR A 4 -8.68 8.55 1.76
N GLU A 5 -7.75 8.80 2.67
CA GLU A 5 -6.92 7.79 3.30
C GLU A 5 -7.21 7.78 4.79
N PHE A 6 -7.48 6.60 5.32
CA PHE A 6 -7.77 6.37 6.74
C PHE A 6 -7.48 4.91 7.07
N PRO A 7 -7.06 4.60 8.30
CA PRO A 7 -6.95 3.22 8.75
C PRO A 7 -8.35 2.59 8.79
N ALA A 8 -8.50 1.46 8.10
CA ALA A 8 -9.74 0.69 8.08
C ALA A 8 -9.47 -0.72 8.60
N LYS A 9 -10.42 -1.29 9.35
CA LYS A 9 -10.38 -2.70 9.75
C LYS A 9 -11.25 -3.51 8.79
N VAL A 10 -10.75 -4.70 8.45
CA VAL A 10 -11.55 -5.73 7.81
C VAL A 10 -12.32 -6.46 8.92
N THR A 11 -13.65 -6.47 8.82
CA THR A 11 -14.51 -7.19 9.78
C THR A 11 -14.38 -8.70 9.62
N GLN A 12 -14.92 -9.47 10.57
CA GLN A 12 -14.90 -10.94 10.49
C GLN A 12 -15.66 -11.47 9.26
N GLU A 13 -16.59 -10.70 8.73
CA GLU A 13 -17.36 -11.00 7.53
C GLU A 13 -16.67 -10.55 6.24
N GLY A 14 -15.41 -10.07 6.33
CA GLY A 14 -14.63 -9.64 5.17
C GLY A 14 -15.05 -8.28 4.59
N ARG A 15 -15.68 -7.41 5.38
CA ARG A 15 -16.11 -6.07 4.94
C ARG A 15 -15.16 -4.99 5.46
N LEU A 16 -15.03 -3.89 4.73
CA LEU A 16 -14.33 -2.70 5.23
C LEU A 16 -15.31 -1.79 5.95
N GLU A 17 -15.01 -1.42 7.19
CA GLU A 17 -15.75 -0.39 7.91
C GLU A 17 -15.30 1.01 7.48
N LEU A 18 -16.26 1.82 7.02
CA LEU A 18 -16.03 3.21 6.67
C LEU A 18 -16.36 4.10 7.86
N PRO A 19 -15.49 5.05 8.25
CA PRO A 19 -15.80 6.01 9.30
C PRO A 19 -17.02 6.86 8.95
N GLU A 20 -17.86 7.18 9.94
CA GLU A 20 -19.01 8.06 9.74
C GLU A 20 -18.62 9.45 9.20
N SER A 21 -17.44 9.94 9.57
CA SER A 21 -16.89 11.20 9.03
C SER A 21 -16.72 11.15 7.51
N LEU A 22 -16.34 10.01 6.96
CA LEU A 22 -16.20 9.83 5.51
C LEU A 22 -17.57 9.76 4.82
N LEU A 23 -18.55 9.08 5.44
CA LEU A 23 -19.89 8.95 4.87
C LEU A 23 -20.55 10.31 4.59
N LYS A 24 -20.25 11.33 5.40
CA LYS A 24 -20.71 12.72 5.19
C LYS A 24 -20.18 13.35 3.90
N HIS A 25 -19.09 12.83 3.36
CA HIS A 25 -18.43 13.33 2.14
C HIS A 25 -18.77 12.50 0.89
N LEU A 26 -19.36 11.32 1.06
CA LEU A 26 -19.77 10.46 -0.05
C LEU A 26 -21.21 10.81 -0.42
N LEU A 27 -21.40 11.34 -1.63
CA LEU A 27 -22.73 11.56 -2.17
C LEU A 27 -23.40 10.20 -2.47
N GLY A 28 -24.66 10.03 -2.08
CA GLY A 28 -25.42 8.81 -2.36
C GLY A 28 -25.44 8.48 -3.86
N ASN A 29 -25.34 7.20 -4.20
CA ASN A 29 -25.30 6.67 -5.57
C ASN A 29 -24.10 7.14 -6.44
N GLN A 30 -23.04 7.68 -5.84
CA GLN A 30 -21.81 8.00 -6.57
C GLN A 30 -20.94 6.75 -6.78
N GLN A 31 -20.46 6.53 -8.00
CA GLN A 31 -19.43 5.52 -8.28
C GLN A 31 -18.08 5.99 -7.74
N ALA A 32 -17.43 5.17 -6.91
CA ALA A 32 -16.10 5.43 -6.36
C ALA A 32 -15.08 4.41 -6.87
N ARG A 33 -13.84 4.86 -7.08
CA ARG A 33 -12.69 3.99 -7.32
C ARG A 33 -12.02 3.70 -5.98
N VAL A 34 -11.96 2.43 -5.59
CA VAL A 34 -11.38 2.00 -4.32
C VAL A 34 -9.95 1.53 -4.54
N ILE A 35 -9.03 1.95 -3.67
CA ILE A 35 -7.67 1.41 -3.56
C ILE A 35 -7.55 0.90 -2.12
N ILE A 36 -7.12 -0.35 -1.96
CA ILE A 36 -6.95 -0.99 -0.65
C ILE A 36 -5.45 -1.23 -0.47
N LEU A 37 -4.89 -0.69 0.61
CA LEU A 37 -3.54 -1.00 1.05
C LEU A 37 -3.66 -1.86 2.30
N VAL A 38 -3.05 -3.04 2.26
CA VAL A 38 -2.97 -3.94 3.40
C VAL A 38 -1.51 -3.97 3.80
N ASN A 39 -1.24 -3.85 5.10
CA ASN A 39 0.11 -4.10 5.58
C ASN A 39 0.37 -5.59 5.39
N GLU A 40 1.33 -5.91 4.53
CA GLU A 40 1.88 -7.25 4.49
C GLU A 40 2.39 -7.58 5.90
N PRO A 41 2.07 -8.76 6.46
CA PRO A 41 2.81 -9.22 7.62
C PRO A 41 4.28 -9.13 7.21
N THR A 42 5.13 -8.52 8.03
CA THR A 42 6.58 -8.42 7.77
C THR A 42 7.10 -9.81 7.46
N ASP A 43 7.11 -10.15 6.18
CA ASP A 43 7.56 -11.43 5.71
C ASP A 43 9.05 -11.20 5.50
N THR A 44 9.82 -11.62 6.49
CA THR A 44 11.28 -11.51 6.45
C THR A 44 11.85 -12.12 5.16
N GLU A 45 11.11 -13.01 4.50
CA GLU A 45 11.41 -13.56 3.19
C GLU A 45 11.23 -12.56 2.04
N GLU A 46 10.19 -11.73 2.05
CA GLU A 46 10.01 -10.68 1.03
C GLU A 46 11.08 -9.60 1.15
N GLU A 47 11.41 -9.16 2.36
CA GLU A 47 12.48 -8.18 2.56
C GLU A 47 13.84 -8.75 2.11
N ALA A 48 14.09 -10.05 2.32
CA ALA A 48 15.26 -10.73 1.79
C ALA A 48 15.24 -10.82 0.24
N ALA A 49 14.10 -11.10 -0.37
CA ALA A 49 13.93 -11.14 -1.82
C ALA A 49 14.12 -9.77 -2.47
N TRP A 50 13.59 -8.71 -1.87
CA TRP A 50 13.80 -7.32 -2.29
C TRP A 50 15.26 -6.91 -2.17
N ARG A 51 15.93 -7.27 -1.07
CA ARG A 51 17.38 -7.03 -0.90
C ARG A 51 18.23 -7.77 -1.92
N HIS A 52 17.87 -9.02 -2.23
CA HIS A 52 18.54 -9.82 -3.24
C HIS A 52 18.37 -9.22 -4.65
N LEU A 53 17.15 -8.85 -5.03
CA LEU A 53 16.87 -8.15 -6.30
C LEU A 53 17.60 -6.82 -6.39
N ALA A 54 17.62 -6.02 -5.32
CA ALA A 54 18.35 -4.76 -5.30
C ALA A 54 19.85 -4.98 -5.53
N ALA A 55 20.47 -5.94 -4.82
CA ALA A 55 21.88 -6.24 -4.96
C ALA A 55 22.26 -6.80 -6.34
N GLU A 56 21.46 -7.72 -6.89
CA GLU A 56 21.82 -8.44 -8.12
C GLU A 56 21.37 -7.76 -9.40
N GLN A 57 20.27 -7.01 -9.38
CA GLN A 57 19.69 -6.42 -10.60
C GLN A 57 19.79 -4.90 -10.61
N PHE A 58 19.74 -4.26 -9.44
CA PHE A 58 19.67 -2.80 -9.37
C PHE A 58 21.04 -2.15 -9.17
N PHE A 59 21.92 -2.77 -8.38
CA PHE A 59 23.27 -2.27 -8.10
C PHE A 59 24.39 -2.94 -8.90
N ALA A 60 24.10 -3.97 -9.70
CA ALA A 60 25.12 -4.69 -10.47
C ALA A 60 25.89 -3.79 -11.45
N ASP A 61 25.26 -2.71 -11.93
CA ASP A 61 25.87 -1.73 -12.85
C ASP A 61 26.24 -0.40 -12.16
N TYR A 62 26.05 -0.27 -10.84
CA TYR A 62 26.50 0.91 -10.10
C TYR A 62 27.94 0.70 -9.64
N SER A 63 28.84 1.54 -10.13
CA SER A 63 30.21 1.58 -9.62
C SER A 63 30.27 2.46 -8.37
N ASP A 64 31.20 2.18 -7.46
CA ASP A 64 31.46 3.03 -6.28
C ASP A 64 31.80 4.49 -6.67
N ALA A 65 32.19 4.74 -7.93
CA ALA A 65 32.44 6.07 -8.46
C ALA A 65 31.17 6.88 -8.78
N ASP A 66 30.00 6.22 -8.84
CA ASP A 66 28.69 6.83 -9.12
C ASP A 66 27.87 7.07 -7.84
N ALA A 67 28.42 6.76 -6.66
CA ALA A 67 27.81 7.06 -5.38
C ALA A 67 27.95 8.56 -5.04
N ILE A 68 26.82 9.24 -4.79
CA ILE A 68 26.72 10.66 -4.41
C ILE A 68 26.92 10.84 -2.90
#